data_AF-A0AB34JAN6-F1
#
_entry.id   AF-A0AB34JAN6-F1
#
_cell.length_a   1.000
_cell.length_b   1.000
_cell.length_c   1.000
_cell.angle_alpha   90.00
_cell.angle_beta   90.00
_cell.angle_gamma   90.00
#
_symmetry.space_group_name_H-M   'P 1'
#
loop_
_entity.id
_entity.type
_entity.pdbx_description
1 polymer ?
#
loop_
_entity_poly.entity_id
_entity_poly.type
_entity_poly.pdbx_seq_one_letter_code
_entity_poly.pdbx_strand_id
1 'polypeptide(L)'
;MALLPLTASLACALIASAPAHGGIRPVSTVHPSRARPLLARLGPAALHAAIDDLQSSDWQPFRMEPPWLHPCFLASFCCGPSVIRALSLRRPLFAFAPLIVLFTSMAHWIDPRKESTARRVDVWCVRLGLAFQVVLGVLLVPRGLPGLALGYTLGMACYMGGRVLTVRGHKLLGAWVHVGVNLFANMGNALMLAQGIPASP
;
A
#
# COMPACT_ATOMS: atom_id res chain seq x y z
N MET A 1 19.83 -8.97 9.50
CA MET A 1 19.76 -8.13 8.27
C MET A 1 18.33 -7.79 7.79
N ALA A 2 17.25 -8.12 8.52
CA ALA A 2 15.87 -7.82 8.11
C ALA A 2 15.44 -6.35 8.28
N LEU A 3 16.21 -5.56 9.04
CA LEU A 3 15.90 -4.17 9.38
C LEU A 3 16.00 -3.23 8.17
N LEU A 4 16.96 -3.45 7.26
CA LEU A 4 17.20 -2.56 6.11
C LEU A 4 16.01 -2.42 5.13
N PRO A 5 15.34 -3.51 4.68
CA PRO A 5 14.16 -3.38 3.82
C PRO A 5 12.95 -2.77 4.57
N LEU A 6 12.87 -2.98 5.89
CA LEU A 6 11.79 -2.44 6.72
C LEU A 6 11.98 -0.93 6.93
N THR A 7 13.19 -0.50 7.26
CA THR A 7 13.53 0.92 7.40
C THR A 7 13.48 1.66 6.08
N ALA A 8 13.88 1.03 4.96
CA ALA A 8 13.72 1.62 3.63
C ALA A 8 12.25 1.79 3.24
N SER A 9 11.40 0.78 3.49
CA SER A 9 9.96 0.87 3.21
C SER A 9 9.28 1.93 4.07
N LEU A 10 9.64 2.01 5.36
CA LEU A 10 9.10 3.00 6.29
C LEU A 10 9.61 4.42 5.97
N ALA A 11 10.90 4.57 5.70
CA ALA A 11 11.50 5.84 5.31
C ALA A 11 10.92 6.36 4.00
N CYS A 12 10.72 5.50 3.00
CA CYS A 12 10.07 5.92 1.76
C CYS A 12 8.57 6.19 1.94
N ALA A 13 7.86 5.51 2.86
CA ALA A 13 6.50 5.88 3.24
C ALA A 13 6.43 7.26 3.94
N LEU A 14 7.41 7.57 4.79
CA LEU A 14 7.55 8.87 5.44
C LEU A 14 7.94 9.97 4.42
N ILE A 15 8.85 9.67 3.50
CA ILE A 15 9.25 10.59 2.42
C ILE A 15 8.11 10.81 1.42
N ALA A 16 7.27 9.80 1.15
CA ALA A 16 6.10 9.94 0.29
C ALA A 16 4.95 10.70 0.97
N SER A 17 4.94 10.78 2.30
CA SER A 17 3.98 11.61 3.05
C SER A 17 4.51 13.03 3.30
N ALA A 18 5.81 13.29 3.16
CA ALA A 18 6.43 14.60 3.28
C ALA A 18 6.00 15.69 2.24
N PRO A 19 5.65 15.38 0.97
CA PRO A 19 5.27 16.40 -0.02
C PRO A 19 3.89 17.00 0.26
N ALA A 20 3.17 16.47 1.26
CA ALA A 20 1.91 17.01 1.77
C ALA A 20 1.99 18.48 2.24
N HIS A 21 3.20 19.00 2.44
CA HIS A 21 3.42 20.37 2.91
C HIS A 21 4.03 21.32 1.86
N GLY A 22 4.41 20.82 0.68
CA GLY A 22 5.21 21.58 -0.29
C GLY A 22 4.44 22.02 -1.53
N GLY A 23 3.47 22.93 -1.41
CA GLY A 23 3.02 23.81 -2.52
C GLY A 23 2.39 23.19 -3.79
N ILE A 24 2.31 21.87 -3.94
CA ILE A 24 1.71 21.22 -5.13
C ILE A 24 0.19 21.42 -5.10
N ARG A 25 -0.34 22.17 -6.06
CA ARG A 25 -1.78 22.46 -6.14
C ARG A 25 -2.54 21.27 -6.77
N PRO A 26 -3.55 20.72 -6.08
CA PRO A 26 -4.51 19.80 -6.68
C PRO A 26 -5.18 20.38 -7.92
N VAL A 27 -5.33 19.58 -8.98
CA VAL A 27 -6.24 19.90 -10.09
C VAL A 27 -7.70 19.68 -9.68
N SER A 28 -7.98 18.93 -8.60
CA SER A 28 -9.34 18.65 -8.15
C SER A 28 -9.72 19.39 -6.85
N THR A 29 -10.80 20.17 -6.95
CA THR A 29 -11.47 20.87 -5.86
C THR A 29 -12.46 19.95 -5.15
N VAL A 30 -11.96 19.07 -4.27
CA VAL A 30 -12.86 18.42 -3.30
C VAL A 30 -13.46 19.50 -2.41
N HIS A 31 -14.80 19.56 -2.36
CA HIS A 31 -15.56 20.51 -1.54
C HIS A 31 -15.15 20.36 -0.06
N PRO A 32 -14.72 21.44 0.61
CA PRO A 32 -14.24 21.39 2.00
C PRO A 32 -15.34 21.13 3.05
N SER A 33 -16.60 20.97 2.65
CA SER A 33 -17.75 20.86 3.55
C SER A 33 -17.87 19.54 4.34
N ARG A 34 -16.95 18.58 4.15
CA ARG A 34 -17.01 17.25 4.81
C ARG A 34 -15.86 16.92 5.76
N ALA A 35 -14.93 17.85 6.02
CA ALA A 35 -13.88 17.66 7.00
C ALA A 35 -14.46 17.64 8.44
N ARG A 36 -15.03 16.50 8.86
CA ARG A 36 -15.49 16.29 10.24
C ARG A 36 -14.28 16.00 11.14
N PRO A 37 -14.20 16.59 12.34
CA PRO A 37 -13.10 16.34 13.26
C PRO A 37 -13.05 14.86 13.69
N LEU A 38 -11.92 14.20 13.44
CA LEU A 38 -11.68 12.77 13.69
C LEU A 38 -11.65 12.39 15.17
N LEU A 39 -11.35 13.33 16.06
CA LEU A 39 -10.92 13.04 17.43
C LEU A 39 -12.02 13.16 18.49
N ALA A 40 -13.24 13.56 18.13
CA ALA A 40 -14.24 13.93 19.14
C ALA A 40 -15.08 12.77 19.68
N ARG A 41 -15.07 11.57 19.08
CA ARG A 41 -15.95 10.46 19.52
C ARG A 41 -15.26 9.10 19.32
N LEU A 42 -14.76 8.51 20.40
CA LEU A 42 -14.48 7.07 20.46
C LEU A 42 -15.74 6.38 20.99
N GLY A 43 -16.30 5.43 20.24
CA GLY A 43 -17.51 4.69 20.62
C GLY A 43 -18.14 3.91 19.46
N PRO A 44 -19.20 3.12 19.70
CA PRO A 44 -19.84 2.29 18.67
C PRO A 44 -20.29 3.08 17.44
N ALA A 45 -20.78 4.31 17.63
CA ALA A 45 -21.17 5.20 16.53
C ALA A 45 -19.98 5.62 15.63
N ALA A 46 -18.78 5.73 16.20
CA ALA A 46 -17.57 6.05 15.43
C ALA A 46 -17.10 4.87 14.59
N LEU A 47 -17.27 3.64 15.09
CA LEU A 47 -17.00 2.42 14.33
C LEU A 47 -17.96 2.28 13.14
N HIS A 48 -19.26 2.49 13.35
CA HIS A 48 -20.25 2.46 12.25
C HIS A 48 -19.92 3.52 11.18
N ALA A 49 -19.63 4.76 11.59
CA ALA A 49 -19.23 5.80 10.66
C ALA A 49 -17.94 5.45 9.88
N ALA A 50 -16.97 4.78 10.52
CA ALA A 50 -15.77 4.32 9.84
C ALA A 50 -16.07 3.20 8.83
N ILE A 51 -17.00 2.29 9.15
CA ILE A 51 -17.46 1.24 8.23
C ILE A 51 -18.15 1.88 7.02
N ASP A 52 -19.03 2.86 7.23
CA ASP A 52 -19.68 3.61 6.16
C ASP A 52 -18.66 4.33 5.27
N ASP A 53 -17.65 4.97 5.87
CA ASP A 53 -16.55 5.62 5.15
C ASP A 53 -15.71 4.61 4.33
N LEU A 54 -15.50 3.39 4.84
CA LEU A 54 -14.79 2.33 4.11
C LEU A 54 -15.59 1.82 2.90
N GLN A 55 -16.91 1.74 3.03
CA GLN A 55 -17.82 1.32 1.98
C GLN A 55 -18.12 2.44 0.97
N SER A 56 -17.89 3.69 1.35
CA SER A 56 -18.18 4.85 0.51
C SER A 56 -17.42 4.79 -0.82
N SER A 57 -18.14 5.05 -1.91
CA SER A 57 -17.56 5.27 -3.22
C SER A 57 -16.95 6.66 -3.35
N ASP A 58 -17.12 7.59 -2.41
CA ASP A 58 -16.78 9.02 -2.57
C ASP A 58 -15.28 9.34 -2.63
N TRP A 59 -14.40 8.35 -2.53
CA TRP A 59 -12.98 8.58 -2.79
C TRP A 59 -12.75 9.01 -4.26
N GLN A 60 -11.82 9.94 -4.44
CA GLN A 60 -11.37 10.36 -5.76
C GLN A 60 -9.84 10.26 -5.81
N PRO A 61 -9.27 9.58 -6.81
CA PRO A 61 -7.84 9.56 -6.98
C PRO A 61 -7.38 10.95 -7.41
N PHE A 62 -6.30 11.44 -6.79
CA PHE A 62 -5.75 12.74 -7.08
C PHE A 62 -4.99 12.72 -8.41
N ARG A 63 -5.20 13.73 -9.25
CA ARG A 63 -4.44 13.94 -10.49
C ARG A 63 -3.36 14.98 -10.26
N MET A 64 -2.13 14.65 -10.64
CA MET A 64 -1.00 15.58 -10.69
C MET A 64 -0.49 15.70 -12.11
N GLU A 65 -0.06 16.89 -12.48
CA GLU A 65 0.66 17.15 -13.72
C GLU A 65 2.04 17.74 -13.40
N PRO A 66 3.14 17.09 -13.81
CA PRO A 66 3.17 15.79 -14.48
C PRO A 66 2.87 14.58 -13.56
N PRO A 67 2.34 13.46 -14.08
CA PRO A 67 1.88 12.32 -13.28
C PRO A 67 2.97 11.63 -12.44
N TRP A 68 4.22 11.61 -12.91
CA TRP A 68 5.34 10.97 -12.21
C TRP A 68 5.79 11.70 -10.94
N LEU A 69 5.34 12.95 -10.73
CA LEU A 69 5.55 13.67 -9.46
C LEU A 69 4.53 13.28 -8.39
N HIS A 70 3.57 12.40 -8.71
CA HIS A 70 2.61 11.93 -7.73
C HIS A 70 3.34 11.21 -6.58
N PRO A 71 3.19 11.62 -5.31
CA PRO A 71 3.88 11.00 -4.18
C PRO A 71 3.60 9.49 -4.09
N CYS A 72 2.39 9.06 -4.44
CA CYS A 72 2.08 7.63 -4.53
C CYS A 72 2.81 6.90 -5.69
N PHE A 73 3.06 7.57 -6.81
CA PHE A 73 3.89 7.00 -7.88
C PHE A 73 5.30 6.73 -7.34
N LEU A 74 5.91 7.72 -6.71
CA LEU A 74 7.23 7.60 -6.08
C LEU A 74 7.26 6.56 -4.96
N ALA A 75 6.22 6.53 -4.12
CA ALA A 75 6.08 5.53 -3.06
C ALA A 75 5.97 4.10 -3.59
N SER A 76 5.58 3.89 -4.85
CA SER A 76 5.53 2.54 -5.44
C SER A 76 6.92 1.91 -5.48
N PHE A 77 7.98 2.72 -5.67
CA PHE A 77 9.36 2.23 -5.64
C PHE A 77 9.81 1.68 -4.28
N CYS A 78 9.03 1.88 -3.20
CA CYS A 78 9.22 1.16 -1.94
C CYS A 78 9.17 -0.36 -2.12
N CYS A 79 8.60 -0.85 -3.23
CA CYS A 79 8.63 -2.27 -3.58
C CYS A 79 10.00 -2.81 -4.00
N GLY A 80 10.88 -1.94 -4.49
CA GLY A 80 12.19 -2.31 -5.02
C GLY A 80 13.06 -3.10 -4.03
N PRO A 81 13.23 -2.67 -2.77
CA PRO A 81 14.07 -3.38 -1.80
C PRO A 81 13.66 -4.84 -1.56
N SER A 82 12.36 -5.16 -1.51
CA SER A 82 11.92 -6.55 -1.29
C SER A 82 12.18 -7.42 -2.54
N VAL A 83 11.99 -6.86 -3.74
CA VAL A 83 12.33 -7.50 -5.01
C VAL A 83 13.82 -7.78 -5.09
N ILE A 84 14.66 -6.76 -4.87
CA ILE A 84 16.13 -6.89 -4.89
C ILE A 84 16.56 -7.95 -3.88
N ARG A 85 15.98 -7.95 -2.68
CA ARG A 85 16.29 -8.96 -1.65
C ARG A 85 15.92 -10.37 -2.11
N ALA A 86 14.71 -10.58 -2.64
CA ALA A 86 14.28 -11.87 -3.15
C ALA A 86 15.21 -12.40 -4.27
N LEU A 87 15.59 -11.52 -5.20
CA LEU A 87 16.54 -11.85 -6.27
C LEU A 87 17.94 -12.15 -5.74
N SER A 88 18.46 -11.37 -4.79
CA SER A 88 19.77 -11.60 -4.15
C SER A 88 19.85 -12.94 -3.43
N LEU A 89 18.72 -13.44 -2.93
CA LEU A 89 18.60 -14.74 -2.28
C LEU A 89 18.32 -15.88 -3.27
N ARG A 90 18.32 -15.61 -4.59
CA ARG A 90 17.95 -16.54 -5.67
C ARG A 90 16.55 -17.13 -5.49
N ARG A 91 15.60 -16.32 -5.02
CA ARG A 91 14.19 -16.71 -4.77
C ARG A 91 13.23 -15.83 -5.57
N PRO A 92 13.25 -15.92 -6.91
CA PRO A 92 12.48 -15.02 -7.77
C PRO A 92 10.96 -15.13 -7.55
N LEU A 93 10.45 -16.28 -7.11
CA LEU A 93 9.03 -16.45 -6.80
C LEU A 93 8.52 -15.45 -5.74
N PHE A 94 9.38 -15.08 -4.79
CA PHE A 94 9.05 -14.10 -3.75
C PHE A 94 9.04 -12.67 -4.28
N ALA A 95 9.64 -12.39 -5.44
CA ALA A 95 9.58 -11.07 -6.07
C ALA A 95 8.26 -10.81 -6.82
N PHE A 96 7.48 -11.85 -7.10
CA PHE A 96 6.30 -11.77 -7.97
C PHE A 96 5.23 -10.81 -7.44
N ALA A 97 4.79 -10.98 -6.19
CA ALA A 97 3.75 -10.14 -5.61
C ALA A 97 4.17 -8.66 -5.48
N PRO A 98 5.38 -8.33 -4.97
CA PRO A 98 5.87 -6.96 -4.98
C PRO A 98 5.98 -6.34 -6.37
N LEU A 99 6.38 -7.10 -7.39
CA LEU A 99 6.44 -6.60 -8.77
C LEU A 99 5.06 -6.30 -9.34
N ILE A 100 4.08 -7.18 -9.13
CA ILE A 100 2.69 -6.90 -9.53
C ILE A 100 2.20 -5.61 -8.87
N VAL A 101 2.40 -5.47 -7.55
CA VAL A 101 1.98 -4.27 -6.82
C VAL A 101 2.70 -3.02 -7.34
N LEU A 102 4.00 -3.11 -7.60
CA LEU A 102 4.79 -2.03 -8.18
C LEU A 102 4.23 -1.55 -9.52
N PHE A 103 4.07 -2.47 -10.48
CA PHE A 103 3.65 -2.13 -11.84
C PHE A 103 2.20 -1.66 -11.92
N THR A 104 1.28 -2.37 -11.28
CA THR A 104 -0.14 -1.97 -11.24
C THR A 104 -0.34 -0.64 -10.54
N SER A 105 0.48 -0.34 -9.52
CA SER A 105 0.49 0.96 -8.88
C SER A 105 0.99 2.06 -9.81
N MET A 106 2.15 1.86 -10.45
CA MET A 106 2.72 2.84 -11.38
C MET A 106 1.74 3.16 -12.51
N ALA A 107 1.16 2.12 -13.12
CA ALA A 107 0.15 2.27 -14.15
C ALA A 107 -1.06 3.08 -13.66
N HIS A 108 -1.55 2.79 -12.45
CA HIS A 108 -2.66 3.52 -11.85
C HIS A 108 -2.35 5.00 -11.61
N TRP A 109 -1.14 5.34 -11.16
CA TRP A 109 -0.81 6.74 -10.85
C TRP A 109 -0.38 7.56 -12.06
N ILE A 110 0.01 6.91 -13.17
CA ILE A 110 0.18 7.59 -14.45
C ILE A 110 -1.18 8.05 -15.00
N ASP A 111 -2.21 7.21 -14.90
CA ASP A 111 -3.57 7.53 -15.34
C ASP A 111 -4.61 7.10 -14.30
N PRO A 112 -4.82 7.92 -13.25
CA PRO A 112 -5.77 7.59 -12.19
C PRO A 112 -7.21 7.64 -12.71
N ARG A 113 -7.74 6.45 -12.98
CA ARG A 113 -9.14 6.19 -13.30
C ARG A 113 -9.77 5.33 -12.21
N LYS A 114 -10.83 5.85 -11.61
CA LYS A 114 -11.55 5.19 -10.51
C LYS A 114 -12.31 3.95 -10.97
N GLU A 115 -13.00 4.06 -12.09
CA GLU A 115 -13.91 3.02 -12.61
C GLU A 115 -13.55 2.71 -14.07
N SER A 116 -12.46 1.99 -14.28
CA SER A 116 -12.07 1.48 -15.59
C SER A 116 -11.89 -0.03 -15.57
N THR A 117 -12.06 -0.68 -16.72
CA THR A 117 -11.72 -2.11 -16.87
C THR A 117 -10.26 -2.37 -16.54
N ALA A 118 -9.35 -1.48 -16.94
CA ALA A 118 -7.94 -1.55 -16.57
C ALA A 118 -7.75 -1.57 -15.04
N ARG A 119 -8.44 -0.68 -14.31
CA ARG A 119 -8.37 -0.67 -12.83
C ARG A 119 -8.89 -1.95 -12.20
N ARG A 120 -9.95 -2.55 -12.76
CA ARG A 120 -10.45 -3.85 -12.29
C ARG A 120 -9.41 -4.94 -12.50
N VAL A 121 -8.75 -4.97 -13.66
CA VAL A 121 -7.67 -5.92 -13.96
C VAL A 121 -6.50 -5.72 -13.01
N ASP A 122 -6.05 -4.48 -12.76
CA ASP A 122 -4.98 -4.17 -11.82
C ASP A 122 -5.27 -4.73 -10.42
N VAL A 123 -6.48 -4.47 -9.91
CA VAL A 123 -6.91 -4.95 -8.58
C VAL A 123 -6.95 -6.48 -8.55
N TRP A 124 -7.42 -7.14 -9.62
CA TRP A 124 -7.38 -8.59 -9.74
C TRP A 124 -5.94 -9.13 -9.72
N CYS A 125 -5.03 -8.55 -10.49
CA CYS A 125 -3.62 -8.91 -10.49
C CYS A 125 -3.01 -8.79 -9.09
N VAL A 126 -3.24 -7.67 -8.39
CA VAL A 126 -2.76 -7.47 -7.01
C VAL A 126 -3.29 -8.56 -6.08
N ARG A 127 -4.59 -8.88 -6.15
CA ARG A 127 -5.18 -9.95 -5.32
C ARG A 127 -4.54 -11.31 -5.59
N LEU A 128 -4.32 -11.65 -6.86
CA LEU A 128 -3.66 -12.90 -7.25
C LEU A 128 -2.21 -12.94 -6.75
N GLY A 129 -1.47 -11.83 -6.87
CA GLY A 129 -0.10 -11.72 -6.35
C GLY A 129 -0.05 -11.92 -4.82
N LEU A 130 -0.95 -11.25 -4.09
CA LEU A 130 -1.04 -11.38 -2.63
C LEU A 130 -1.46 -12.80 -2.20
N ALA A 131 -2.44 -13.41 -2.88
CA ALA A 131 -2.84 -14.80 -2.62
C ALA A 131 -1.68 -15.77 -2.87
N PHE A 132 -0.95 -15.58 -3.98
CA PHE A 132 0.25 -16.35 -4.29
C PHE A 132 1.33 -16.20 -3.20
N GLN A 133 1.54 -14.99 -2.68
CA GLN A 133 2.46 -14.73 -1.57
C GLN A 133 2.07 -15.51 -0.31
N VAL A 134 0.77 -15.59 0.02
CA VAL A 134 0.27 -16.41 1.14
C VAL A 134 0.57 -17.89 0.90
N VAL A 135 0.31 -18.40 -0.30
CA VAL A 135 0.61 -19.79 -0.67
C VAL A 135 2.10 -20.08 -0.50
N LEU A 136 2.99 -19.21 -0.98
CA LEU A 136 4.43 -19.35 -0.76
C LEU A 136 4.81 -19.32 0.72
N GLY A 137 4.19 -18.44 1.51
CA GLY A 137 4.40 -18.37 2.97
C GLY A 137 4.00 -19.67 3.66
N VAL A 138 2.84 -20.25 3.31
CA VAL A 138 2.35 -21.49 3.91
C VAL A 138 3.21 -22.69 3.49
N LEU A 139 3.55 -22.81 2.21
CA LEU A 139 4.21 -24.00 1.67
C LEU A 139 5.72 -23.99 1.86
N LEU A 140 6.38 -22.83 1.72
CA LEU A 140 7.83 -22.74 1.65
C LEU A 140 8.46 -22.10 2.88
N VAL A 141 7.72 -21.26 3.61
CA VAL A 141 8.25 -20.53 4.78
C VAL A 141 7.26 -20.48 5.95
N PRO A 142 6.84 -21.62 6.53
CA PRO A 142 5.82 -21.62 7.60
C PRO A 142 6.19 -20.73 8.79
N ARG A 143 7.48 -20.67 9.15
CA ARG A 143 8.02 -19.79 10.21
C ARG A 143 7.87 -18.29 9.90
N GLY A 144 7.72 -17.94 8.62
CA GLY A 144 7.48 -16.59 8.13
C GLY A 144 6.01 -16.14 8.21
N LEU A 145 5.06 -17.05 8.48
CA LEU A 145 3.63 -16.72 8.53
C LEU A 145 3.27 -15.64 9.56
N PRO A 146 3.81 -15.61 10.80
CA PRO A 146 3.54 -14.51 11.72
C PRO A 146 4.00 -13.16 11.17
N GLY A 147 5.14 -13.13 10.47
CA GLY A 147 5.65 -11.93 9.82
C GLY A 147 4.76 -11.49 8.66
N LEU A 148 4.27 -12.44 7.86
CA LEU A 148 3.29 -12.17 6.80
C LEU A 148 1.99 -11.61 7.38
N ALA A 149 1.45 -12.22 8.44
CA ALA A 149 0.25 -11.77 9.13
C ALA A 149 0.41 -10.35 9.72
N LEU A 150 1.58 -10.05 10.29
CA LEU A 150 1.91 -8.69 10.75
C LEU A 150 1.94 -7.69 9.59
N GLY A 151 2.57 -8.06 8.47
CA GLY A 151 2.56 -7.29 7.22
C GLY A 151 1.14 -6.97 6.75
N TYR A 152 0.26 -7.97 6.76
CA TYR A 152 -1.15 -7.85 6.39
C TYR A 152 -1.96 -7.05 7.41
N THR A 153 -1.66 -7.15 8.70
CA THR A 153 -2.38 -6.37 9.70
C THR A 153 -2.04 -4.88 9.58
N LEU A 154 -0.74 -4.56 9.45
CA LEU A 154 -0.27 -3.19 9.32
C LEU A 154 -0.68 -2.56 7.99
N GLY A 155 -0.58 -3.30 6.89
CA GLY A 155 -1.06 -2.83 5.59
C GLY A 155 -2.56 -2.55 5.59
N MET A 156 -3.36 -3.38 6.27
CA MET A 156 -4.81 -3.19 6.38
C MET A 156 -5.14 -1.97 7.22
N ALA A 157 -4.44 -1.77 8.34
CA ALA A 157 -4.58 -0.56 9.15
C ALA A 157 -4.26 0.71 8.35
N CYS A 158 -3.16 0.71 7.58
CA CYS A 158 -2.80 1.82 6.69
C CYS A 158 -3.84 2.05 5.60
N TYR A 159 -4.34 0.98 4.97
CA TYR A 159 -5.38 1.04 3.96
C TYR A 159 -6.67 1.65 4.51
N MET A 160 -7.18 1.10 5.62
CA MET A 160 -8.41 1.55 6.26
C MET A 160 -8.31 2.99 6.73
N GLY A 161 -7.22 3.34 7.42
CA GLY A 161 -6.96 4.70 7.89
C GLY A 161 -6.90 5.68 6.73
N GLY A 162 -6.08 5.41 5.72
CA GLY A 162 -5.98 6.26 4.54
C GLY A 162 -7.31 6.41 3.80
N ARG A 163 -8.13 5.35 3.78
CA ARG A 163 -9.42 5.35 3.09
C ARG A 163 -10.43 6.25 3.79
N VAL A 164 -10.63 6.05 5.09
CA VAL A 164 -11.51 6.87 5.93
C VAL A 164 -11.10 8.34 5.83
N LEU A 165 -9.81 8.62 5.92
CA LEU A 165 -9.26 9.97 5.82
C LEU A 165 -9.52 10.60 4.43
N THR A 166 -9.35 9.84 3.36
CA THR A 166 -9.59 10.31 1.99
C THR A 166 -11.07 10.66 1.78
N VAL A 167 -12.00 9.80 2.22
CA VAL A 167 -13.45 10.03 2.11
C VAL A 167 -13.89 11.27 2.91
N ARG A 168 -13.24 11.54 4.05
CA ARG A 168 -13.45 12.75 4.85
C ARG A 168 -12.80 14.01 4.27
N GLY A 169 -12.23 13.94 3.07
CA GLY A 169 -11.70 15.10 2.35
C GLY A 169 -10.24 15.45 2.65
N HIS A 170 -9.50 14.58 3.35
CA HIS A 170 -8.07 14.81 3.57
C HIS A 170 -7.27 14.49 2.28
N LYS A 171 -6.80 15.55 1.61
CA LYS A 171 -6.27 15.53 0.23
C LYS A 171 -4.99 14.72 0.02
N LEU A 172 -4.19 14.49 1.06
CA LEU A 172 -2.84 13.92 0.96
C LEU A 172 -2.70 12.55 1.64
N LEU A 173 -3.81 11.96 2.10
CA LEU A 173 -3.82 10.71 2.84
C LEU A 173 -4.17 9.48 1.96
N GLY A 174 -4.44 9.68 0.66
CA GLY A 174 -4.42 8.61 -0.33
C GLY A 174 -3.05 7.91 -0.43
N ALA A 175 -1.97 8.61 -0.05
CA ALA A 175 -0.65 8.02 0.12
C ALA A 175 -0.63 6.93 1.19
N TRP A 176 -1.44 7.03 2.26
CA TRP A 176 -1.53 5.98 3.29
C TRP A 176 -2.26 4.74 2.80
N VAL A 177 -3.31 4.91 1.99
CA VAL A 177 -3.98 3.80 1.31
C VAL A 177 -2.99 3.03 0.45
N HIS A 178 -2.19 3.78 -0.30
CA HIS A 178 -1.19 3.25 -1.20
C HIS A 178 -0.02 2.57 -0.47
N VAL A 179 0.48 3.21 0.58
CA VAL A 179 1.48 2.63 1.49
C VAL A 179 0.97 1.32 2.09
N GLY A 180 -0.31 1.21 2.44
CA GLY A 180 -0.90 -0.04 2.92
C GLY A 180 -0.73 -1.22 1.96
N VAL A 181 -0.98 -0.99 0.66
CA VAL A 181 -0.80 -2.01 -0.38
C VAL A 181 0.67 -2.38 -0.56
N ASN A 182 1.57 -1.39 -0.51
CA ASN A 182 3.01 -1.65 -0.58
C ASN A 182 3.51 -2.39 0.68
N LEU A 183 2.94 -2.11 1.86
CA LEU A 183 3.28 -2.82 3.10
C LEU A 183 2.86 -4.29 3.04
N PHE A 184 1.70 -4.62 2.46
CA PHE A 184 1.27 -6.00 2.24
C PHE A 184 2.34 -6.80 1.49
N ALA A 185 2.75 -6.29 0.34
CA ALA A 185 3.68 -7.00 -0.52
C ALA A 185 5.10 -6.99 0.05
N ASN A 186 5.59 -5.85 0.56
CA ASN A 186 7.01 -5.70 0.93
C ASN A 186 7.34 -6.21 2.32
N MET A 187 6.56 -5.82 3.32
CA MET A 187 6.87 -6.16 4.70
C MET A 187 6.60 -7.64 4.93
N GLY A 188 5.50 -8.17 4.39
CA GLY A 188 5.23 -9.61 4.41
C GLY A 188 6.36 -10.41 3.77
N ASN A 189 6.85 -9.96 2.61
CA ASN A 189 7.93 -10.64 1.90
C ASN A 189 9.29 -10.51 2.62
N ALA A 190 9.62 -9.33 3.11
CA ALA A 190 10.87 -9.09 3.83
C ALA A 190 10.93 -9.90 5.13
N LEU A 191 9.81 -9.97 5.88
CA LEU A 191 9.72 -10.75 7.11
C LEU A 191 9.74 -12.25 6.84
N MET A 192 9.08 -12.73 5.77
CA MET A 192 9.20 -14.12 5.34
C MET A 192 10.63 -14.48 4.96
N LEU A 193 11.30 -13.66 4.15
CA LEU A 193 12.70 -13.89 3.73
C LEU A 193 13.70 -13.78 4.89
N ALA A 194 13.35 -13.07 5.98
CA ALA A 194 14.19 -12.93 7.16
C ALA A 194 14.27 -14.21 8.01
N GLN A 195 13.24 -15.07 7.98
CA GLN A 195 13.19 -16.27 8.82
C GLN A 195 14.09 -17.41 8.33
N GLY A 196 14.74 -17.24 7.16
CA GLY A 196 15.53 -18.28 6.52
C GLY A 196 14.63 -19.40 5.99
N ILE A 197 14.68 -19.65 4.69
CA ILE A 197 14.31 -21.00 4.22
C ILE A 197 15.63 -21.76 4.28
N PRO A 198 15.69 -22.94 4.92
CA PRO A 198 16.88 -23.77 4.88
C PRO A 198 17.36 -23.87 3.43
N ALA A 199 18.68 -23.79 3.22
CA ALA A 199 19.23 -24.10 1.91
C ALA A 199 18.68 -25.47 1.51
N SER A 200 18.06 -25.55 0.33
CA SER A 200 17.71 -26.85 -0.24
C SER A 200 18.97 -27.72 -0.19
N PRO A 201 18.86 -28.99 0.26
CA PRO A 201 19.99 -29.90 0.27
C PRO A 201 20.60 -30.06 -1.12
#